data_AF-A0A7W6DPK4-F1
#
_entry.id   AF-A0A7W6DPK4-F1
#
_cell.length_a   1.000
_cell.length_b   1.000
_cell.length_c   1.000
_cell.angle_alpha   90.00
_cell.angle_beta   90.00
_cell.angle_gamma   90.00
#
_symmetry.space_group_name_H-M   'P 1'
#
loop_
_entity.id
_entity.type
_entity.pdbx_description
1 polymer ?
#
loop_
_entity_poly.entity_id
_entity_poly.type
_entity_poly.pdbx_seq_one_letter_code
_entity_poly.pdbx_strand_id
1 'polypeptide(L)'
;MNRYPRDMIGYGPDRPDPQWPGGAKICVQFVLNYEEGSENNLLHGDGGSEGFLSDIPGSQPWPGLRHWNMESIYEYGARAGFWRLHRLFTGRNLPLTIYGVASALARSPEQVEAMKDAGWEIASHGLKWIEHRDMPEEEERAQIAEAIRLHTEVVGTPPRGWYTGRCSMNTVRLTAETGKLDYISDTYDDDLPYWLQVGDRDQLVIPYTLEANDMRFAGAPGWVTGHDFEEYLIDAFDTLRAEGHAGAPAMMSVGLHCRLVGRPGKIAGLTRFLDHIQQFDDVWVPRREDIADHWAKVHPPTRAPRPSVMDRDTFVATFGGIYEHSQWVAERAFDLELGPAHDRPAGLANALARAFRSATAEERMAVLRAHPDLAGKLSQAKRLTDESTSEQAAAGLDALTDSERAQFTTLNTAYTEKQGFPFIIAVRDHDKAQILAAFERRLANDPDTEFAEACRQVERIARLRLESLVRK
;
A
#
# COMPACT_ATOMS: atom_id res chain seq x y z
N MET A 1 -20.57 13.82 2.32
CA MET A 1 -19.55 13.11 3.12
C MET A 1 -18.28 13.11 2.32
N ASN A 2 -17.21 13.74 2.81
CA ASN A 2 -15.95 13.70 2.10
C ASN A 2 -15.20 12.45 2.52
N ARG A 3 -14.84 11.59 1.57
CA ARG A 3 -13.96 10.46 1.80
C ARG A 3 -12.73 10.62 0.95
N TYR A 4 -11.56 10.47 1.55
CA TYR A 4 -10.29 10.53 0.85
C TYR A 4 -9.86 9.10 0.47
N PRO A 5 -9.90 8.73 -0.83
CA PRO A 5 -9.79 7.33 -1.25
C PRO A 5 -8.35 6.81 -1.37
N ARG A 6 -7.34 7.68 -1.21
CA ARG A 6 -5.93 7.32 -1.39
C ARG A 6 -5.32 6.89 -0.07
N ASP A 7 -4.60 5.78 -0.09
CA ASP A 7 -3.79 5.35 1.04
C ASP A 7 -2.41 6.01 0.96
N MET A 8 -2.16 6.95 1.87
CA MET A 8 -0.86 7.62 2.00
C MET A 8 -0.02 7.04 3.13
N ILE A 9 -0.53 5.99 3.80
CA ILE A 9 0.17 5.30 4.89
C ILE A 9 0.83 4.03 4.36
N GLY A 10 0.09 3.22 3.59
CA GLY A 10 0.54 1.89 3.18
C GLY A 10 0.85 1.05 4.41
N TYR A 11 2.06 0.48 4.49
CA TYR A 11 2.54 -0.18 5.72
C TYR A 11 2.91 0.78 6.85
N GLY A 12 3.25 2.04 6.56
CA GLY A 12 3.81 2.97 7.54
C GLY A 12 5.18 2.49 8.05
N PRO A 13 5.52 2.73 9.33
CA PRO A 13 6.83 2.33 9.87
C PRO A 13 6.98 0.82 10.08
N ASP A 14 5.86 0.08 10.12
CA ASP A 14 5.83 -1.34 10.48
C ASP A 14 5.63 -2.21 9.23
N ARG A 15 6.64 -2.24 8.35
CA ARG A 15 6.64 -3.09 7.14
C ARG A 15 6.69 -4.58 7.52
N PRO A 16 5.93 -5.46 6.86
CA PRO A 16 6.01 -6.91 7.12
C PRO A 16 7.37 -7.45 6.64
N ASP A 17 7.98 -8.36 7.42
CA ASP A 17 9.15 -9.11 6.94
C ASP A 17 8.68 -10.04 5.80
N PRO A 18 9.12 -9.82 4.56
CA PRO A 18 8.68 -10.63 3.43
C PRO A 18 9.14 -12.09 3.53
N GLN A 19 10.14 -12.42 4.37
CA GLN A 19 10.71 -13.77 4.50
C GLN A 19 11.09 -14.38 3.15
N TRP A 20 11.77 -13.60 2.30
CA TRP A 20 12.15 -14.06 0.96
C TRP A 20 12.85 -15.42 0.99
N PRO A 21 12.60 -16.29 -0.01
CA PRO A 21 13.21 -17.62 -0.08
C PRO A 21 14.72 -17.59 0.10
N GLY A 22 15.24 -18.55 0.87
CA GLY A 22 16.68 -18.63 1.18
C GLY A 22 17.20 -17.55 2.15
N GLY A 23 16.32 -16.72 2.72
CA GLY A 23 16.73 -15.61 3.59
C GLY A 23 17.33 -14.44 2.81
N ALA A 24 16.98 -14.31 1.52
CA ALA A 24 17.45 -13.26 0.63
C ALA A 24 17.18 -11.86 1.23
N LYS A 25 18.14 -10.96 1.06
CA LYS A 25 18.07 -9.58 1.57
C LYS A 25 17.38 -8.63 0.59
N ILE A 26 17.24 -9.06 -0.65
CA ILE A 26 16.53 -8.32 -1.68
C ILE A 26 15.93 -9.30 -2.70
N CYS A 27 14.74 -8.98 -3.17
CA CYS A 27 14.09 -9.61 -4.32
C CYS A 27 14.27 -8.72 -5.56
N VAL A 28 15.00 -9.16 -6.58
CA VAL A 28 15.20 -8.39 -7.83
C VAL A 28 14.35 -9.00 -8.94
N GLN A 29 13.34 -8.27 -9.40
CA GLN A 29 12.34 -8.76 -10.33
C GLN A 29 12.46 -8.06 -11.68
N PHE A 30 12.85 -8.79 -12.73
CA PHE A 30 12.99 -8.26 -14.08
C PHE A 30 11.69 -8.39 -14.89
N VAL A 31 11.26 -7.28 -15.49
CA VAL A 31 10.12 -7.25 -16.42
C VAL A 31 10.61 -6.89 -17.81
N LEU A 32 10.30 -7.72 -18.79
CA LEU A 32 10.50 -7.40 -20.21
C LEU A 32 9.14 -7.14 -20.87
N ASN A 33 8.90 -5.89 -21.25
CA ASN A 33 7.70 -5.49 -21.97
C ASN A 33 7.82 -5.94 -23.43
N TYR A 34 6.77 -6.59 -23.92
CA TYR A 34 6.61 -7.00 -25.31
C TYR A 34 5.37 -6.33 -25.89
N GLU A 35 5.59 -5.20 -26.55
CA GLU A 35 4.55 -4.26 -27.00
C GLU A 35 4.61 -4.08 -28.53
N GLU A 36 5.74 -4.43 -29.14
CA GLU A 36 6.02 -4.26 -30.55
C GLU A 36 5.02 -5.01 -31.44
N GLY A 37 4.26 -4.27 -32.24
CA GLY A 37 3.15 -4.77 -33.07
C GLY A 37 1.76 -4.52 -32.48
N SER A 38 1.67 -3.78 -31.37
CA SER A 38 0.39 -3.43 -30.71
C SER A 38 0.23 -1.94 -30.39
N GLU A 39 1.28 -1.15 -30.61
CA GLU A 39 1.30 0.30 -30.45
C GLU A 39 0.33 1.01 -31.41
N ASN A 40 0.14 2.32 -31.23
CA ASN A 40 -0.76 3.08 -32.09
C ASN A 40 -0.34 3.02 -33.56
N ASN A 41 -1.23 2.51 -34.40
CA ASN A 41 -1.04 2.45 -35.84
C ASN A 41 -2.37 2.41 -36.58
N LEU A 42 -2.45 3.08 -37.73
CA LEU A 42 -3.59 2.95 -38.65
C LEU A 42 -3.86 1.50 -39.07
N LEU A 43 -2.81 0.68 -39.21
CA LEU A 43 -2.93 -0.75 -39.53
C LEU A 43 -3.58 -1.56 -38.39
N HIS A 44 -3.63 -0.99 -37.18
CA HIS A 44 -4.26 -1.59 -36.00
C HIS A 44 -5.62 -0.95 -35.69
N GLY A 45 -6.12 -0.07 -36.57
CA GLY A 45 -7.41 0.61 -36.42
C GLY A 45 -7.37 1.91 -35.61
N ASP A 46 -6.19 2.43 -35.27
CA ASP A 46 -6.07 3.67 -34.46
C ASP A 46 -6.18 4.94 -35.30
N GLY A 47 -6.49 6.06 -34.64
CA GLY A 47 -6.65 7.37 -35.28
C GLY A 47 -5.34 8.03 -35.76
N GLY A 48 -4.18 7.48 -35.43
CA GLY A 48 -2.87 8.03 -35.80
C GLY A 48 -1.71 7.10 -35.46
N SER A 49 -0.50 7.54 -35.80
CA SER A 49 0.73 6.81 -35.46
C SER A 49 1.14 6.94 -34.00
N GLU A 50 2.00 6.04 -33.53
CA GLU A 50 2.62 6.10 -32.21
C GLU A 50 3.54 7.34 -32.05
N GLY A 51 3.58 7.86 -30.84
CA GLY A 51 4.46 8.96 -30.41
C GLY A 51 5.30 8.63 -29.18
N PHE A 52 5.01 7.53 -28.48
CA PHE A 52 5.58 7.23 -27.17
C PHE A 52 6.72 6.20 -27.22
N LEU A 53 7.61 6.26 -26.22
CA LEU A 53 8.76 5.36 -25.98
C LEU A 53 9.53 4.93 -27.23
N SER A 54 10.21 5.90 -27.86
CA SER A 54 11.10 5.67 -29.00
C SER A 54 12.38 6.49 -28.89
N ASP A 55 13.34 6.23 -29.78
CA ASP A 55 14.56 7.03 -29.90
C ASP A 55 14.32 8.39 -30.60
N ILE A 56 13.07 8.85 -30.73
CA ILE A 56 12.68 10.16 -31.28
C ILE A 56 12.14 11.02 -30.13
N PRO A 57 13.00 11.80 -29.43
CA PRO A 57 12.57 12.59 -28.28
C PRO A 57 11.48 13.59 -28.65
N GLY A 58 10.42 13.64 -27.86
CA GLY A 58 9.30 14.56 -28.06
C GLY A 58 8.41 14.24 -29.27
N SER A 59 8.56 13.07 -29.89
CA SER A 59 7.70 12.65 -31.01
C SER A 59 6.22 12.79 -30.65
N GLN A 60 5.45 13.36 -31.58
CA GLN A 60 4.00 13.47 -31.46
C GLN A 60 3.35 12.49 -32.44
N PRO A 61 2.19 11.90 -32.08
CA PRO A 61 1.37 11.14 -33.02
C PRO A 61 1.08 11.93 -34.30
N TRP A 62 1.04 11.26 -35.44
CA TRP A 62 0.59 11.85 -36.71
C TRP A 62 -0.86 11.44 -36.97
N PRO A 63 -1.85 12.34 -36.80
CA PRO A 63 -3.25 12.00 -37.01
C PRO A 63 -3.51 11.56 -38.45
N GLY A 64 -4.22 10.45 -38.63
CA GLY A 64 -4.59 9.92 -39.95
C GLY A 64 -3.41 9.47 -40.82
N LEU A 65 -2.20 9.36 -40.27
CA LEU A 65 -0.99 8.98 -41.02
C LEU A 65 -0.20 7.88 -40.30
N ARG A 66 0.56 7.11 -41.09
CA ARG A 66 1.60 6.20 -40.59
C ARG A 66 2.90 6.97 -40.40
N HIS A 67 3.69 6.56 -39.40
CA HIS A 67 4.99 7.15 -39.11
C HIS A 67 6.09 6.10 -39.31
N TRP A 68 6.66 6.08 -40.52
CA TRP A 68 7.61 5.05 -40.94
C TRP A 68 8.79 4.87 -39.98
N ASN A 69 9.41 5.98 -39.54
CA ASN A 69 10.54 5.90 -38.60
C ASN A 69 10.14 5.26 -37.28
N MET A 70 8.97 5.63 -36.74
CA MET A 70 8.42 5.06 -35.51
C MET A 70 8.18 3.56 -35.64
N GLU A 71 7.49 3.14 -36.70
CA GLU A 71 7.25 1.71 -36.99
C GLU A 71 8.56 0.93 -37.04
N SER A 72 9.56 1.44 -37.77
CA SER A 72 10.87 0.77 -37.88
C SER A 72 11.65 0.70 -36.55
N ILE A 73 11.39 1.62 -35.62
CA ILE A 73 11.97 1.57 -34.25
C ILE A 73 11.30 0.47 -33.44
N TYR A 74 9.98 0.34 -33.51
CA TYR A 74 9.25 -0.75 -32.84
C TYR A 74 9.64 -2.10 -33.45
N GLU A 75 9.74 -2.20 -34.78
CA GLU A 75 10.21 -3.41 -35.46
C GLU A 75 11.61 -3.86 -34.97
N TYR A 76 12.52 -2.93 -34.63
CA TYR A 76 13.82 -3.30 -34.05
C TYR A 76 13.68 -4.10 -32.77
N GLY A 77 12.72 -3.75 -31.90
CA GLY A 77 12.47 -4.45 -30.65
C GLY A 77 12.14 -5.92 -30.92
N ALA A 78 11.13 -6.20 -31.74
CA ALA A 78 10.73 -7.56 -32.08
C ALA A 78 11.80 -8.34 -32.87
N ARG A 79 12.51 -7.67 -33.81
CA ARG A 79 13.43 -8.31 -34.76
C ARG A 79 14.82 -8.58 -34.19
N ALA A 80 15.30 -7.75 -33.26
CA ALA A 80 16.69 -7.80 -32.81
C ALA A 80 16.85 -7.59 -31.30
N GLY A 81 16.10 -6.64 -30.73
CA GLY A 81 16.16 -6.30 -29.31
C GLY A 81 15.78 -7.48 -28.41
N PHE A 82 14.61 -8.07 -28.65
CA PHE A 82 14.10 -9.26 -27.96
C PHE A 82 15.13 -10.38 -27.95
N TRP A 83 15.62 -10.79 -29.12
CA TRP A 83 16.56 -11.90 -29.23
C TRP A 83 17.90 -11.65 -28.51
N ARG A 84 18.33 -10.39 -28.41
CA ARG A 84 19.54 -10.04 -27.64
C ARG A 84 19.30 -10.18 -26.14
N LEU A 85 18.16 -9.71 -25.64
CA LEU A 85 17.76 -9.86 -24.24
C LEU A 85 17.50 -11.31 -23.88
N HIS A 86 16.81 -12.06 -24.76
CA HIS A 86 16.61 -13.50 -24.63
C HIS A 86 17.92 -14.25 -24.39
N ARG A 87 18.94 -14.05 -25.25
CA ARG A 87 20.26 -14.68 -25.05
C ARG A 87 20.95 -14.23 -23.76
N LEU A 88 20.80 -12.95 -23.37
CA LEU A 88 21.42 -12.43 -22.15
C LEU A 88 20.85 -13.12 -20.89
N PHE A 89 19.53 -13.21 -20.77
CA PHE A 89 18.87 -13.78 -19.59
C PHE A 89 18.95 -15.31 -19.57
N THR A 90 18.66 -15.98 -20.70
CA THR A 90 18.76 -17.45 -20.79
C THR A 90 20.20 -17.94 -20.64
N GLY A 91 21.17 -17.22 -21.19
CA GLY A 91 22.59 -17.53 -21.03
C GLY A 91 23.10 -17.40 -19.59
N ARG A 92 22.38 -16.68 -18.72
CA ARG A 92 22.65 -16.54 -17.28
C ARG A 92 21.74 -17.40 -16.40
N ASN A 93 20.80 -18.14 -17.00
CA ASN A 93 19.76 -18.87 -16.27
C ASN A 93 18.96 -17.97 -15.31
N LEU A 94 18.68 -16.73 -15.71
CA LEU A 94 17.88 -15.79 -14.93
C LEU A 94 16.44 -15.77 -15.47
N PRO A 95 15.43 -16.00 -14.63
CA PRO A 95 14.04 -15.85 -15.03
C PRO A 95 13.67 -14.36 -15.12
N LEU A 96 12.62 -14.08 -15.88
CA LEU A 96 11.94 -12.78 -15.90
C LEU A 96 10.45 -12.96 -16.15
N THR A 97 9.69 -11.89 -15.99
CA THR A 97 8.27 -11.82 -16.38
C THR A 97 8.12 -10.99 -17.64
N ILE A 98 7.41 -11.53 -18.63
CA ILE A 98 6.98 -10.80 -19.81
C ILE A 98 5.71 -10.02 -19.46
N TYR A 99 5.71 -8.71 -19.71
CA TYR A 99 4.48 -7.94 -19.84
C TYR A 99 4.09 -7.93 -21.32
N GLY A 100 3.25 -8.89 -21.69
CA GLY A 100 2.93 -9.17 -23.09
C GLY A 100 1.58 -8.60 -23.48
N VAL A 101 1.58 -7.67 -24.43
CA VAL A 101 0.34 -7.13 -24.99
C VAL A 101 -0.28 -8.18 -25.89
N ALA A 102 -1.55 -8.55 -25.64
CA ALA A 102 -2.14 -9.74 -26.26
C ALA A 102 -2.09 -9.73 -27.80
N SER A 103 -2.30 -8.56 -28.43
CA SER A 103 -2.19 -8.41 -29.89
C SER A 103 -0.74 -8.45 -30.40
N ALA A 104 0.26 -7.98 -29.63
CA ALA A 104 1.67 -8.11 -29.99
C ALA A 104 2.12 -9.58 -29.94
N LEU A 105 1.72 -10.30 -28.89
CA LEU A 105 1.96 -11.73 -28.74
C LEU A 105 1.35 -12.52 -29.92
N ALA A 106 0.10 -12.22 -30.30
CA ALA A 106 -0.58 -12.86 -31.42
C ALA A 106 0.16 -12.69 -32.77
N ARG A 107 0.88 -11.58 -32.94
CA ARG A 107 1.69 -11.30 -34.15
C ARG A 107 3.08 -11.92 -34.10
N SER A 108 3.49 -12.48 -32.97
CA SER A 108 4.89 -12.85 -32.69
C SER A 108 5.03 -14.30 -32.18
N PRO A 109 4.55 -15.32 -32.92
CA PRO A 109 4.52 -16.69 -32.44
C PRO A 109 5.92 -17.26 -32.11
N GLU A 110 6.96 -16.90 -32.87
CA GLU A 110 8.34 -17.34 -32.59
C GLU A 110 8.87 -16.79 -31.26
N GLN A 111 8.55 -15.54 -30.93
CA GLN A 111 8.93 -14.93 -29.66
C GLN A 111 8.14 -15.53 -28.50
N VAL A 112 6.84 -15.82 -28.69
CA VAL A 112 6.01 -16.51 -27.69
C VAL A 112 6.55 -17.91 -27.39
N GLU A 113 6.94 -18.67 -28.42
CA GLU A 113 7.59 -19.98 -28.25
C GLU A 113 8.88 -19.85 -27.43
N ALA A 114 9.76 -18.90 -27.79
CA ALA A 114 11.00 -18.66 -27.05
C ALA A 114 10.76 -18.24 -25.57
N MET A 115 9.75 -17.41 -25.29
CA MET A 115 9.39 -17.03 -23.92
C MET A 115 8.97 -18.27 -23.10
N LYS A 116 8.20 -19.18 -23.70
CA LYS A 116 7.74 -20.42 -23.05
C LYS A 116 8.88 -21.40 -22.84
N ASP A 117 9.76 -21.59 -23.82
CA ASP A 117 10.92 -22.46 -23.72
C ASP A 117 11.90 -21.98 -22.64
N ALA A 118 12.01 -20.66 -22.45
CA ALA A 118 12.81 -20.07 -21.38
C ALA A 118 12.19 -20.23 -19.97
N GLY A 119 10.96 -20.75 -19.86
CA GLY A 119 10.24 -20.88 -18.60
C GLY A 119 9.85 -19.54 -17.97
N TRP A 120 9.82 -18.47 -18.77
CA TRP A 120 9.43 -17.15 -18.30
C TRP A 120 7.92 -17.08 -18.07
N GLU A 121 7.51 -16.29 -17.09
CA GLU A 121 6.09 -15.95 -16.95
C GLU A 121 5.68 -15.03 -18.11
N ILE A 122 4.48 -15.21 -18.65
CA ILE A 122 3.84 -14.25 -19.57
C ILE A 122 2.60 -13.69 -18.89
N ALA A 123 2.72 -12.47 -18.35
CA ALA A 123 1.61 -11.72 -17.76
C ALA A 123 0.93 -10.84 -18.83
N SER A 124 -0.32 -10.47 -18.59
CA SER A 124 -1.06 -9.62 -19.52
C SER A 124 -0.60 -8.18 -19.43
N HIS A 125 -0.29 -7.59 -20.59
CA HIS A 125 -0.07 -6.15 -20.72
C HIS A 125 -1.23 -5.43 -21.46
N GLY A 126 -2.46 -5.94 -21.29
CA GLY A 126 -3.64 -5.44 -21.98
C GLY A 126 -3.81 -5.98 -23.40
N LEU A 127 -4.86 -5.52 -24.08
CA LEU A 127 -5.18 -5.95 -25.45
C LEU A 127 -4.28 -5.28 -26.48
N LYS A 128 -4.09 -3.96 -26.31
CA LYS A 128 -3.26 -3.08 -27.13
C LYS A 128 -2.47 -2.15 -26.23
N TRP A 129 -1.36 -1.64 -26.75
CA TRP A 129 -0.54 -0.68 -26.02
C TRP A 129 -1.00 0.75 -26.32
N ILE A 130 -2.08 1.18 -25.65
CA ILE A 130 -2.69 2.52 -25.82
C ILE A 130 -2.97 3.21 -24.47
N GLU A 131 -3.33 4.49 -24.49
CA GLU A 131 -3.73 5.23 -23.28
C GLU A 131 -5.19 4.92 -22.92
N HIS A 132 -5.45 4.53 -21.67
CA HIS A 132 -6.79 4.24 -21.16
C HIS A 132 -7.41 5.42 -20.40
N ARG A 133 -6.69 6.53 -20.19
CA ARG A 133 -7.08 7.66 -19.32
C ARG A 133 -8.56 8.06 -19.42
N ASP A 134 -9.04 8.22 -20.66
CA ASP A 134 -10.40 8.69 -20.96
C ASP A 134 -11.30 7.57 -21.56
N MET A 135 -10.89 6.31 -21.44
CA MET A 135 -11.62 5.16 -21.99
C MET A 135 -12.93 4.93 -21.21
N PRO A 136 -14.09 4.79 -21.89
CA PRO A 136 -15.34 4.45 -21.22
C PRO A 136 -15.23 3.11 -20.47
N GLU A 137 -15.80 3.03 -19.27
CA GLU A 137 -15.68 1.83 -18.41
C GLU A 137 -16.16 0.55 -19.11
N GLU A 138 -17.26 0.61 -19.88
CA GLU A 138 -17.79 -0.53 -20.62
C GLU A 138 -16.80 -1.02 -21.69
N GLU A 139 -16.17 -0.08 -22.41
CA GLU A 139 -15.16 -0.39 -23.41
C GLU A 139 -13.92 -1.00 -22.76
N GLU A 140 -13.43 -0.41 -21.66
CA GLU A 140 -12.27 -0.92 -20.94
C GLU A 140 -12.51 -2.33 -20.40
N ARG A 141 -13.70 -2.58 -19.82
CA ARG A 141 -14.11 -3.90 -19.33
C ARG A 141 -14.14 -4.93 -20.46
N ALA A 142 -14.64 -4.54 -21.64
CA ALA A 142 -14.63 -5.40 -22.83
C ALA A 142 -13.19 -5.68 -23.33
N GLN A 143 -12.32 -4.68 -23.36
CA GLN A 143 -10.92 -4.85 -23.74
C GLN A 143 -10.15 -5.74 -22.74
N ILE A 144 -10.41 -5.63 -21.44
CA ILE A 144 -9.82 -6.53 -20.42
C ILE A 144 -10.25 -7.97 -20.67
N ALA A 145 -11.54 -8.21 -20.90
CA ALA A 145 -12.04 -9.56 -21.18
C ALA A 145 -11.43 -10.14 -22.46
N GLU A 146 -11.32 -9.32 -23.51
CA GLU A 146 -10.74 -9.72 -24.79
C GLU A 146 -9.23 -9.96 -24.71
N ALA A 147 -8.49 -9.14 -23.94
CA ALA A 147 -7.08 -9.36 -23.67
C ALA A 147 -6.85 -10.71 -22.99
N ILE A 148 -7.63 -11.05 -21.95
CA ILE A 148 -7.54 -12.33 -21.27
C ILE A 148 -7.84 -13.48 -22.23
N ARG A 149 -8.89 -13.36 -23.05
CA ARG A 149 -9.28 -14.38 -24.03
C ARG A 149 -8.15 -14.61 -25.05
N LEU A 150 -7.70 -13.56 -25.72
CA LEU A 150 -6.67 -13.65 -26.76
C LEU A 150 -5.32 -14.11 -26.17
N HIS A 151 -4.93 -13.61 -25.00
CA HIS A 151 -3.74 -14.07 -24.30
C HIS A 151 -3.82 -15.58 -24.05
N THR A 152 -4.97 -16.07 -23.56
CA THR A 152 -5.18 -17.51 -23.33
C THR A 152 -5.00 -18.33 -24.60
N GLU A 153 -5.51 -17.85 -25.74
CA GLU A 153 -5.39 -18.53 -27.03
C GLU A 153 -3.94 -18.57 -27.54
N VAL A 154 -3.21 -17.46 -27.41
CA VAL A 154 -1.84 -17.32 -27.92
C VAL A 154 -0.82 -18.04 -27.05
N VAL A 155 -0.93 -17.89 -25.73
CA VAL A 155 0.03 -18.45 -24.77
C VAL A 155 -0.31 -19.92 -24.47
N GLY A 156 -1.59 -20.28 -24.50
CA GLY A 156 -2.12 -21.60 -24.17
C GLY A 156 -2.62 -21.72 -22.72
N THR A 157 -2.42 -20.69 -21.90
CA THR A 157 -2.90 -20.58 -20.53
C THR A 157 -3.37 -19.15 -20.25
N PRO A 158 -4.36 -18.94 -19.36
CA PRO A 158 -4.76 -17.59 -18.99
C PRO A 158 -3.62 -16.86 -18.24
N PRO A 159 -3.55 -15.52 -18.34
CA PRO A 159 -2.58 -14.74 -17.59
C PRO A 159 -2.90 -14.80 -16.09
N ARG A 160 -1.87 -14.91 -15.26
CA ARG A 160 -1.98 -14.78 -13.80
C ARG A 160 -1.80 -13.34 -13.33
N GLY A 161 -0.97 -12.56 -14.02
CA GLY A 161 -0.69 -11.17 -13.73
C GLY A 161 -1.30 -10.18 -14.72
N TRP A 162 -1.52 -8.95 -14.28
CA TRP A 162 -1.96 -7.84 -15.13
C TRP A 162 -1.17 -6.54 -14.88
N TYR A 163 -0.85 -5.84 -15.97
CA TYR A 163 -0.36 -4.48 -15.95
C TYR A 163 -0.87 -3.73 -17.19
N THR A 164 -1.48 -2.56 -17.08
CA THR A 164 -1.84 -1.72 -18.23
C THR A 164 -0.80 -0.62 -18.49
N GLY A 165 -0.18 -0.10 -17.43
CA GLY A 165 0.72 1.05 -17.46
C GLY A 165 -0.04 2.37 -17.58
N ARG A 166 -0.52 2.71 -18.78
CA ARG A 166 -1.28 3.95 -19.03
C ARG A 166 -2.77 3.76 -18.70
N CYS A 167 -3.04 3.41 -17.44
CA CYS A 167 -4.36 3.03 -16.95
C CYS A 167 -5.37 4.20 -16.88
N SER A 168 -6.65 3.86 -16.82
CA SER A 168 -7.74 4.74 -16.40
C SER A 168 -7.88 4.70 -14.86
N MET A 169 -8.78 5.51 -14.30
CA MET A 169 -9.16 5.39 -12.88
C MET A 169 -9.93 4.12 -12.54
N ASN A 170 -10.38 3.36 -13.54
CA ASN A 170 -11.16 2.13 -13.37
C ASN A 170 -10.31 0.86 -13.49
N THR A 171 -9.18 0.90 -14.20
CA THR A 171 -8.42 -0.30 -14.62
C THR A 171 -8.13 -1.28 -13.48
N VAL A 172 -7.58 -0.82 -12.36
CA VAL A 172 -7.22 -1.68 -11.22
C VAL A 172 -8.45 -2.36 -10.63
N ARG A 173 -9.55 -1.62 -10.47
CA ARG A 173 -10.83 -2.18 -10.01
C ARG A 173 -11.39 -3.18 -11.01
N LEU A 174 -11.44 -2.84 -12.30
CA LEU A 174 -12.02 -3.69 -13.35
C LEU A 174 -11.27 -5.01 -13.51
N THR A 175 -9.94 -4.98 -13.44
CA THR A 175 -9.09 -6.17 -13.53
C THR A 175 -9.25 -7.04 -12.29
N ALA A 176 -9.30 -6.46 -11.08
CA ALA A 176 -9.61 -7.19 -9.86
C ALA A 176 -11.00 -7.85 -9.90
N GLU A 177 -12.02 -7.14 -10.39
CA GLU A 177 -13.40 -7.63 -10.55
C GLU A 177 -13.51 -8.86 -11.49
N THR A 178 -12.51 -9.12 -12.36
CA THR A 178 -12.52 -10.33 -13.21
C THR A 178 -12.48 -11.61 -12.39
N GLY A 179 -11.88 -11.56 -11.20
CA GLY A 179 -11.68 -12.71 -10.34
C GLY A 179 -10.59 -13.69 -10.78
N LYS A 180 -9.88 -13.40 -11.89
CA LYS A 180 -9.00 -14.36 -12.59
C LYS A 180 -7.50 -14.15 -12.37
N LEU A 181 -7.11 -13.01 -11.80
CA LEU A 181 -5.71 -12.58 -11.72
C LEU A 181 -5.17 -12.74 -10.30
N ASP A 182 -4.02 -13.37 -10.17
CA ASP A 182 -3.34 -13.55 -8.89
C ASP A 182 -2.71 -12.24 -8.42
N TYR A 183 -2.26 -11.38 -9.33
CA TYR A 183 -1.73 -10.06 -8.99
C TYR A 183 -1.98 -8.99 -10.06
N ILE A 184 -1.92 -7.72 -9.63
CA ILE A 184 -1.95 -6.51 -10.49
C ILE A 184 -0.74 -5.65 -10.17
N SER A 185 -0.15 -5.00 -11.17
CA SER A 185 1.05 -4.16 -10.99
C SER A 185 0.90 -2.69 -11.42
N ASP A 186 -0.33 -2.20 -11.64
CA ASP A 186 -0.63 -0.81 -12.02
C ASP A 186 -0.49 0.19 -10.83
N THR A 187 0.53 0.01 -9.99
CA THR A 187 0.88 0.91 -8.89
C THR A 187 2.40 1.08 -8.80
N TYR A 188 2.83 2.15 -8.13
CA TYR A 188 4.24 2.57 -8.01
C TYR A 188 4.52 3.10 -6.60
N ASP A 189 3.86 2.53 -5.60
CA ASP A 189 3.55 3.16 -4.32
C ASP A 189 4.14 2.44 -3.10
N ASP A 190 4.88 1.35 -3.28
CA ASP A 190 5.57 0.66 -2.18
C ASP A 190 6.76 -0.18 -2.70
N ASP A 191 7.64 -0.58 -1.78
CA ASP A 191 8.79 -1.47 -2.03
C ASP A 191 8.43 -2.96 -1.79
N LEU A 192 7.17 -3.25 -1.45
CA LEU A 192 6.64 -4.57 -1.11
C LEU A 192 5.26 -4.80 -1.74
N PRO A 193 4.88 -6.06 -2.02
CA PRO A 193 3.51 -6.40 -2.36
C PRO A 193 2.53 -6.07 -1.22
N TYR A 194 1.26 -5.83 -1.52
CA TYR A 194 0.21 -5.61 -0.52
C TYR A 194 -1.16 -6.05 -1.04
N TRP A 195 -2.11 -6.28 -0.13
CA TRP A 195 -3.48 -6.65 -0.50
C TRP A 195 -4.37 -5.42 -0.63
N LEU A 196 -4.98 -5.26 -1.80
CA LEU A 196 -6.01 -4.27 -2.08
C LEU A 196 -7.39 -4.92 -2.02
N GLN A 197 -8.26 -4.42 -1.13
CA GLN A 197 -9.63 -4.91 -1.08
C GLN A 197 -10.51 -4.20 -2.13
N VAL A 198 -10.98 -4.97 -3.12
CA VAL A 198 -11.94 -4.55 -4.15
C VAL A 198 -13.23 -5.33 -3.97
N GLY A 199 -14.25 -4.67 -3.41
CA GLY A 199 -15.49 -5.34 -3.01
C GLY A 199 -15.22 -6.48 -2.03
N ASP A 200 -15.61 -7.70 -2.41
CA ASP A 200 -15.39 -8.93 -1.65
C ASP A 200 -14.10 -9.67 -2.01
N ARG A 201 -13.25 -9.12 -2.88
CA ARG A 201 -11.96 -9.72 -3.26
C ARG A 201 -10.81 -8.98 -2.61
N ASP A 202 -9.88 -9.73 -2.06
CA ASP A 202 -8.56 -9.23 -1.70
C ASP A 202 -7.63 -9.54 -2.88
N GLN A 203 -7.23 -8.49 -3.59
CA GLN A 203 -6.41 -8.56 -4.79
C GLN A 203 -4.97 -8.21 -4.44
N LEU A 204 -4.03 -9.11 -4.73
CA LEU A 204 -2.62 -8.78 -4.52
C LEU A 204 -2.20 -7.70 -5.51
N VAL A 205 -1.55 -6.68 -4.98
CA VAL A 205 -0.83 -5.66 -5.73
C VAL A 205 0.65 -5.94 -5.57
N ILE A 206 1.38 -5.97 -6.68
CA ILE A 206 2.85 -6.03 -6.68
C ILE A 206 3.32 -4.75 -7.39
N PRO A 207 3.75 -3.71 -6.66
CA PRO A 207 4.13 -2.44 -7.26
C PRO A 207 5.23 -2.58 -8.32
N TYR A 208 5.11 -1.79 -9.40
CA TYR A 208 6.07 -1.72 -10.48
C TYR A 208 6.92 -0.43 -10.39
N THR A 209 7.68 -0.11 -11.43
CA THR A 209 8.59 1.04 -11.45
C THR A 209 8.53 1.80 -12.77
N LEU A 210 8.59 3.14 -12.66
CA LEU A 210 8.85 4.05 -13.79
C LEU A 210 10.26 4.68 -13.71
N GLU A 211 11.02 4.38 -12.65
CA GLU A 211 12.33 4.94 -12.37
C GLU A 211 13.47 3.97 -12.69
N ALA A 212 13.45 2.76 -12.12
CA ALA A 212 14.35 1.64 -12.44
C ALA A 212 13.88 0.97 -13.74
N ASN A 213 13.71 1.79 -14.77
CA ASN A 213 13.03 1.45 -16.01
C ASN A 213 13.76 2.08 -17.20
N ASP A 214 14.05 1.28 -18.22
CA ASP A 214 14.75 1.72 -19.43
C ASP A 214 13.89 2.65 -20.31
N MET A 215 12.59 2.80 -20.03
CA MET A 215 11.72 3.81 -20.66
C MET A 215 12.29 5.23 -20.56
N ARG A 216 13.10 5.48 -19.52
CA ARG A 216 13.80 6.73 -19.29
C ARG A 216 14.82 7.06 -20.38
N PHE A 217 15.29 6.08 -21.18
CA PHE A 217 16.08 6.36 -22.40
C PHE A 217 15.28 7.11 -23.48
N ALA A 218 13.95 7.08 -23.42
CA ALA A 218 13.06 7.74 -24.37
C ALA A 218 12.42 9.02 -23.81
N GLY A 219 12.82 9.46 -22.61
CA GLY A 219 12.36 10.70 -21.97
C GLY A 219 13.46 11.78 -21.92
N ALA A 220 13.07 13.03 -21.65
CA ALA A 220 14.00 14.12 -21.35
C ALA A 220 13.79 14.60 -19.89
N PRO A 221 14.84 14.74 -19.06
CA PRO A 221 16.27 14.56 -19.38
C PRO A 221 16.72 13.09 -19.51
N GLY A 222 15.97 12.14 -18.98
CA GLY A 222 16.14 10.69 -19.24
C GLY A 222 17.50 10.09 -18.88
N TRP A 223 17.72 8.86 -19.34
CA TRP A 223 19.03 8.22 -19.39
C TRP A 223 19.67 8.54 -20.73
N VAL A 224 20.92 9.01 -20.73
CA VAL A 224 21.67 9.31 -21.95
C VAL A 224 22.49 8.09 -22.37
N THR A 225 23.10 7.41 -21.40
CA THR A 225 24.00 6.29 -21.65
C THR A 225 23.60 5.04 -20.88
N GLY A 226 24.11 3.89 -21.31
CA GLY A 226 23.97 2.65 -20.53
C GLY A 226 24.59 2.76 -19.13
N HIS A 227 25.58 3.64 -18.92
CA HIS A 227 26.18 3.84 -17.60
C HIS A 227 25.22 4.52 -16.62
N ASP A 228 24.46 5.51 -17.08
CA ASP A 228 23.46 6.19 -16.23
C ASP A 228 22.42 5.20 -15.68
N PHE A 229 21.98 4.25 -16.53
CA PHE A 229 21.04 3.22 -16.11
C PHE A 229 21.69 2.20 -15.17
N GLU A 230 22.91 1.76 -15.46
CA GLU A 230 23.69 0.88 -14.58
C GLU A 230 23.88 1.48 -13.19
N GLU A 231 24.38 2.71 -13.11
CA GLU A 231 24.66 3.40 -11.85
C GLU A 231 23.40 3.48 -11.00
N TYR A 232 22.29 3.92 -11.60
CA TYR A 232 21.00 3.98 -10.92
C TYR A 232 20.52 2.61 -10.40
N LEU A 233 20.65 1.55 -11.21
CA LEU A 233 20.24 0.21 -10.80
C LEU A 233 21.12 -0.33 -9.66
N ILE A 234 22.44 -0.08 -9.70
CA ILE A 234 23.36 -0.48 -8.63
C ILE A 234 23.03 0.27 -7.34
N ASP A 235 22.82 1.59 -7.39
CA ASP A 235 22.50 2.40 -6.21
C ASP A 235 21.19 1.93 -5.55
N ALA A 236 20.15 1.67 -6.35
CA ALA A 236 18.88 1.15 -5.85
C ALA A 236 19.03 -0.24 -5.23
N PHE A 237 19.76 -1.14 -5.89
CA PHE A 237 20.04 -2.47 -5.38
C PHE A 237 20.83 -2.44 -4.06
N ASP A 238 21.95 -1.70 -4.01
CA ASP A 238 22.82 -1.63 -2.83
C ASP A 238 22.09 -1.01 -1.64
N THR A 239 21.24 0.00 -1.88
CA THR A 239 20.40 0.64 -0.85
C THR A 239 19.40 -0.37 -0.26
N LEU A 240 18.57 -0.99 -1.10
CA LEU A 240 17.56 -1.95 -0.64
C LEU A 240 18.18 -3.19 0.00
N ARG A 241 19.33 -3.66 -0.51
CA ARG A 241 20.05 -4.77 0.10
C ARG A 241 20.63 -4.40 1.47
N ALA A 242 21.11 -3.18 1.65
CA ALA A 242 21.57 -2.69 2.96
C ALA A 242 20.41 -2.62 3.98
N GLU A 243 19.23 -2.15 3.57
CA GLU A 243 18.01 -2.20 4.38
C GLU A 243 17.60 -3.65 4.72
N GLY A 244 17.72 -4.57 3.76
CA GLY A 244 17.53 -5.99 3.99
C GLY A 244 18.46 -6.58 5.04
N HIS A 245 19.73 -6.20 5.05
CA HIS A 245 20.69 -6.56 6.11
C HIS A 245 20.33 -5.93 7.46
N ALA A 246 19.72 -4.75 7.46
CA ALA A 246 19.19 -4.10 8.67
C ALA A 246 17.85 -4.69 9.16
N GLY A 247 17.30 -5.70 8.48
CA GLY A 247 16.07 -6.39 8.88
C GLY A 247 14.81 -5.94 8.16
N ALA A 248 14.92 -5.13 7.09
CA ALA A 248 13.81 -4.68 6.27
C ALA A 248 14.01 -5.05 4.77
N PRO A 249 14.04 -6.34 4.41
CA PRO A 249 14.21 -6.74 3.02
C PRO A 249 13.00 -6.29 2.17
N ALA A 250 13.27 -5.89 0.93
CA ALA A 250 12.28 -5.37 -0.01
C ALA A 250 12.40 -6.01 -1.39
N MET A 251 11.55 -5.59 -2.33
CA MET A 251 11.68 -5.94 -3.74
C MET A 251 12.08 -4.74 -4.60
N MET A 252 12.79 -5.02 -5.69
CA MET A 252 13.18 -4.07 -6.72
C MET A 252 12.65 -4.57 -8.06
N SER A 253 11.77 -3.81 -8.71
CA SER A 253 11.39 -4.07 -10.10
C SER A 253 12.41 -3.44 -11.06
N VAL A 254 12.70 -4.10 -12.17
CA VAL A 254 13.52 -3.55 -13.27
C VAL A 254 12.74 -3.64 -14.57
N GLY A 255 12.32 -2.49 -15.09
CA GLY A 255 11.53 -2.40 -16.32
C GLY A 255 12.37 -2.31 -17.58
N LEU A 256 12.12 -3.19 -18.54
CA LEU A 256 12.88 -3.31 -19.79
C LEU A 256 11.95 -3.30 -21.00
N HIS A 257 12.37 -2.70 -22.11
CA HIS A 257 11.63 -2.71 -23.38
C HIS A 257 12.53 -3.19 -24.52
N CYS A 258 12.02 -4.08 -25.36
CA CYS A 258 12.79 -4.71 -26.43
C CYS A 258 13.45 -3.68 -27.36
N ARG A 259 12.70 -2.65 -27.76
CA ARG A 259 13.18 -1.58 -28.66
C ARG A 259 14.15 -0.57 -28.03
N LEU A 260 14.24 -0.53 -26.69
CA LEU A 260 15.09 0.41 -25.95
C LEU A 260 16.38 -0.27 -25.47
N VAL A 261 16.39 -0.90 -24.29
CA VAL A 261 17.60 -1.53 -23.74
C VAL A 261 18.16 -2.63 -24.63
N GLY A 262 17.35 -3.21 -25.52
CA GLY A 262 17.82 -4.16 -26.54
C GLY A 262 18.85 -3.58 -27.50
N ARG A 263 19.00 -2.25 -27.59
CA ARG A 263 20.04 -1.58 -28.40
C ARG A 263 21.44 -1.84 -27.81
N PRO A 264 22.47 -2.07 -28.64
CA PRO A 264 23.80 -2.47 -28.17
C PRO A 264 24.49 -1.46 -27.25
N GLY A 265 24.27 -0.16 -27.45
CA GLY A 265 24.83 0.87 -26.55
C GLY A 265 24.16 0.93 -25.18
N LYS A 266 22.88 0.54 -25.08
CA LYS A 266 22.08 0.60 -23.85
C LYS A 266 22.20 -0.69 -23.03
N ILE A 267 22.18 -1.85 -23.69
CA ILE A 267 22.27 -3.16 -23.03
C ILE A 267 23.56 -3.37 -22.22
N ALA A 268 24.62 -2.64 -22.57
CA ALA A 268 25.90 -2.74 -21.86
C ALA A 268 25.75 -2.39 -20.37
N GLY A 269 24.89 -1.42 -20.04
CA GLY A 269 24.57 -1.06 -18.65
C GLY A 269 23.86 -2.18 -17.91
N LEU A 270 22.78 -2.70 -18.50
CA LEU A 270 22.05 -3.85 -17.96
C LEU A 270 22.97 -5.06 -17.74
N THR A 271 23.88 -5.34 -18.68
CA THR A 271 24.82 -6.46 -18.57
C THR A 271 25.71 -6.31 -17.33
N ARG A 272 26.23 -5.10 -17.07
CA ARG A 272 27.07 -4.84 -15.90
C ARG A 272 26.27 -4.88 -14.59
N PHE A 273 25.02 -4.42 -14.59
CA PHE A 273 24.14 -4.60 -13.43
C PHE A 273 23.89 -6.08 -13.12
N LEU A 274 23.62 -6.91 -14.15
CA LEU A 274 23.50 -8.36 -13.97
C LEU A 274 24.80 -8.99 -13.45
N ASP A 275 25.96 -8.53 -13.92
CA ASP A 275 27.26 -8.95 -13.40
C ASP A 275 27.46 -8.56 -11.93
N HIS A 276 26.95 -7.41 -11.49
CA HIS A 276 27.00 -6.95 -10.10
C HIS A 276 26.16 -7.84 -9.19
N ILE A 277 24.86 -8.01 -9.48
CA ILE A 277 23.96 -8.72 -8.57
C ILE A 277 24.28 -10.22 -8.46
N GLN A 278 24.87 -10.83 -9.49
CA GLN A 278 25.26 -12.25 -9.49
C GLN A 278 26.51 -12.55 -8.66
N GLN A 279 27.14 -11.53 -8.06
CA GLN A 279 28.23 -11.70 -7.09
C GLN A 279 27.74 -12.04 -5.68
N PHE A 280 26.43 -11.97 -5.45
CA PHE A 280 25.82 -12.09 -4.13
C PHE A 280 24.86 -13.29 -4.05
N ASP A 281 25.04 -14.13 -3.02
CA ASP A 281 24.21 -15.32 -2.79
C ASP A 281 22.90 -15.01 -2.04
N ASP A 282 22.74 -13.78 -1.53
CA ASP A 282 21.59 -13.34 -0.75
C ASP A 282 20.58 -12.51 -1.58
N VAL A 283 20.53 -12.77 -2.89
CA VAL A 283 19.62 -12.15 -3.85
C VAL A 283 18.65 -13.19 -4.40
N TRP A 284 17.36 -12.92 -4.30
CA TRP A 284 16.33 -13.73 -4.96
C TRP A 284 15.93 -13.07 -6.27
N VAL A 285 16.04 -13.79 -7.39
CA VAL A 285 15.61 -13.31 -8.72
C VAL A 285 14.43 -14.15 -9.22
N PRO A 286 13.17 -13.72 -8.98
CA PRO A 286 11.97 -14.47 -9.36
C PRO A 286 11.23 -13.92 -10.58
N ARG A 287 10.24 -14.70 -11.04
CA ARG A 287 9.09 -14.18 -11.81
C ARG A 287 8.09 -13.53 -10.85
N ARG A 288 7.23 -12.63 -11.33
CA ARG A 288 6.22 -11.98 -10.49
C ARG A 288 5.19 -12.98 -9.96
N GLU A 289 4.84 -14.01 -10.73
CA GLU A 289 3.98 -15.09 -10.22
C GLU A 289 4.60 -15.83 -9.02
N ASP A 290 5.92 -15.98 -8.97
CA ASP A 290 6.60 -16.60 -7.82
C ASP A 290 6.51 -15.69 -6.58
N ILE A 291 6.57 -14.37 -6.77
CA ILE A 291 6.32 -13.38 -5.69
C ILE A 291 4.87 -13.47 -5.23
N ALA A 292 3.91 -13.60 -6.16
CA ALA A 292 2.50 -13.73 -5.81
C ALA A 292 2.22 -14.99 -4.98
N ASP A 293 2.76 -16.13 -5.41
CA ASP A 293 2.65 -17.41 -4.70
C ASP A 293 3.31 -17.34 -3.30
N HIS A 294 4.47 -16.70 -3.22
CA HIS A 294 5.18 -16.49 -1.95
C HIS A 294 4.37 -15.60 -0.99
N TRP A 295 3.88 -14.45 -1.48
CA TRP A 295 3.17 -13.49 -0.64
C TRP A 295 1.85 -14.06 -0.14
N ALA A 296 1.07 -14.74 -0.99
CA ALA A 296 -0.16 -15.39 -0.59
C ALA A 296 0.04 -16.47 0.48
N LYS A 297 1.20 -17.13 0.46
CA LYS A 297 1.56 -18.14 1.46
C LYS A 297 2.05 -17.55 2.78
N VAL A 298 2.93 -16.55 2.73
CA VAL A 298 3.59 -15.98 3.93
C VAL A 298 2.74 -14.90 4.59
N HIS A 299 2.07 -14.08 3.79
CA HIS A 299 1.25 -12.94 4.21
C HIS A 299 -0.16 -13.04 3.59
N PRO A 300 -0.98 -14.04 3.97
CA PRO A 300 -2.35 -14.15 3.46
C PRO A 300 -3.18 -12.90 3.82
N PRO A 301 -4.17 -12.52 3.00
CA PRO A 301 -4.95 -11.31 3.25
C PRO A 301 -5.71 -11.40 4.58
N THR A 302 -5.61 -10.35 5.39
CA THR A 302 -6.35 -10.21 6.64
C THR A 302 -7.31 -9.04 6.55
N ARG A 303 -8.60 -9.26 6.83
CA ARG A 303 -9.60 -8.19 6.86
C ARG A 303 -9.68 -7.58 8.25
N ALA A 304 -9.17 -6.37 8.39
CA ALA A 304 -9.38 -5.52 9.55
C ALA A 304 -10.60 -4.60 9.35
N PRO A 305 -11.26 -4.14 10.43
CA PRO A 305 -12.25 -3.09 10.34
C PRO A 305 -11.69 -1.84 9.65
N ARG A 306 -12.42 -1.30 8.66
CA ARG A 306 -12.05 -0.08 7.93
C ARG A 306 -13.04 1.05 8.23
N PRO A 307 -12.84 1.80 9.34
CA PRO A 307 -13.66 2.96 9.71
C PRO A 307 -13.99 3.91 8.55
N SER A 308 -13.07 4.09 7.61
CA SER A 308 -13.18 5.01 6.48
C SER A 308 -14.31 4.65 5.50
N VAL A 309 -14.70 3.37 5.41
CA VAL A 309 -15.72 2.85 4.49
C VAL A 309 -16.97 2.31 5.19
N MET A 310 -17.05 2.42 6.52
CA MET A 310 -18.26 2.06 7.27
C MET A 310 -19.41 3.01 6.96
N ASP A 311 -20.64 2.48 7.00
CA ASP A 311 -21.83 3.32 7.14
C ASP A 311 -21.88 3.96 8.54
N ARG A 312 -22.75 4.97 8.69
CA ARG A 312 -22.86 5.77 9.91
C ARG A 312 -23.22 4.93 11.12
N ASP A 313 -24.20 4.06 10.96
CA ASP A 313 -24.78 3.31 12.07
C ASP A 313 -23.77 2.30 12.59
N THR A 314 -23.09 1.61 11.68
CA THR A 314 -21.98 0.70 11.99
C THR A 314 -20.81 1.44 12.66
N PHE A 315 -20.39 2.58 12.12
CA PHE A 315 -19.30 3.38 12.70
C PHE A 315 -19.63 3.84 14.12
N VAL A 316 -20.84 4.37 14.34
CA VAL A 316 -21.26 4.90 15.63
C VAL A 316 -21.52 3.77 16.63
N ALA A 317 -22.08 2.63 16.21
CA ALA A 317 -22.21 1.45 17.06
C ALA A 317 -20.83 0.93 17.52
N THR A 318 -19.83 0.96 16.63
CA THR A 318 -18.47 0.46 16.91
C THR A 318 -17.65 1.44 17.76
N PHE A 319 -17.70 2.74 17.46
CA PHE A 319 -16.80 3.74 18.04
C PHE A 319 -17.49 4.76 18.95
N GLY A 320 -18.81 4.74 19.07
CA GLY A 320 -19.59 5.67 19.90
C GLY A 320 -19.29 5.57 21.39
N GLY A 321 -18.84 4.39 21.86
CA GLY A 321 -18.43 4.17 23.23
C GLY A 321 -17.00 4.62 23.57
N ILE A 322 -16.20 5.05 22.58
CA ILE A 322 -14.79 5.41 22.83
C ILE A 322 -14.68 6.60 23.80
N TYR A 323 -15.51 7.62 23.61
CA TYR A 323 -15.71 8.70 24.56
C TYR A 323 -16.93 8.38 25.42
N GLU A 324 -16.69 8.16 26.72
CA GLU A 324 -17.71 7.61 27.65
C GLU A 324 -19.04 8.38 27.60
N HIS A 325 -20.14 7.65 27.36
CA HIS A 325 -21.50 8.19 27.24
C HIS A 325 -21.64 9.40 26.29
N SER A 326 -20.72 9.54 25.34
CA SER A 326 -20.56 10.75 24.52
C SER A 326 -20.51 10.39 23.03
N GLN A 327 -21.52 9.62 22.59
CA GLN A 327 -21.65 9.10 21.22
C GLN A 327 -21.53 10.20 20.14
N TRP A 328 -21.95 11.42 20.46
CA TRP A 328 -21.86 12.57 19.55
C TRP A 328 -20.45 12.84 19.03
N VAL A 329 -19.39 12.44 19.77
CA VAL A 329 -18.00 12.60 19.33
C VAL A 329 -17.74 11.73 18.09
N ALA A 330 -18.21 10.47 18.10
CA ALA A 330 -18.11 9.57 16.96
C ALA A 330 -18.99 10.05 15.80
N GLU A 331 -20.20 10.53 16.08
CA GLU A 331 -21.10 11.07 15.07
C GLU A 331 -20.47 12.27 14.32
N ARG A 332 -19.88 13.21 15.06
CA ARG A 332 -19.19 14.38 14.47
C ARG A 332 -17.89 13.99 13.78
N ALA A 333 -17.14 13.02 14.30
CA ALA A 333 -15.93 12.52 13.65
C ALA A 333 -16.25 11.84 12.31
N PHE A 334 -17.37 11.13 12.22
CA PHE A 334 -17.84 10.50 11.00
C PHE A 334 -18.19 11.50 9.89
N ASP A 335 -18.67 12.70 10.28
CA ASP A 335 -18.95 13.82 9.38
C ASP A 335 -17.70 14.55 8.88
N LEU A 336 -16.55 14.36 9.53
CA LEU A 336 -15.27 14.83 9.01
C LEU A 336 -14.87 14.03 7.76
N GLU A 337 -13.84 14.52 7.08
CA GLU A 337 -13.17 13.73 6.07
C GLU A 337 -12.49 12.53 6.71
N LEU A 338 -12.82 11.33 6.22
CA LEU A 338 -12.18 10.07 6.59
C LEU A 338 -11.60 9.40 5.34
N GLY A 339 -10.62 8.53 5.53
CA GLY A 339 -9.91 7.81 4.45
C GLY A 339 -9.00 6.74 5.06
N PRO A 340 -8.20 6.01 4.26
CA PRO A 340 -7.34 4.93 4.77
C PRO A 340 -6.44 5.34 5.95
N ALA A 341 -6.04 6.62 6.00
CA ALA A 341 -5.30 7.16 7.14
C ALA A 341 -6.00 7.00 8.49
N HIS A 342 -7.32 6.89 8.50
CA HIS A 342 -8.18 6.75 9.68
C HIS A 342 -8.56 5.30 9.98
N ASP A 343 -8.08 4.34 9.20
CA ASP A 343 -8.31 2.91 9.46
C ASP A 343 -7.36 2.33 10.51
N ARG A 344 -6.39 3.13 10.95
CA ARG A 344 -5.49 2.81 12.07
C ARG A 344 -5.89 3.55 13.35
N PRO A 345 -5.59 2.99 14.56
CA PRO A 345 -5.91 3.62 15.83
C PRO A 345 -5.46 5.08 15.97
N ALA A 346 -4.27 5.42 15.45
CA ALA A 346 -3.76 6.79 15.51
C ALA A 346 -4.59 7.78 14.67
N GLY A 347 -4.99 7.39 13.46
CA GLY A 347 -5.80 8.24 12.59
C GLY A 347 -7.23 8.39 13.09
N LEU A 348 -7.86 7.31 13.55
CA LEU A 348 -9.20 7.39 14.12
C LEU A 348 -9.22 8.22 15.42
N ALA A 349 -8.20 8.07 16.28
CA ALA A 349 -8.04 8.91 17.45
C ALA A 349 -7.91 10.39 17.07
N ASN A 350 -7.20 10.71 15.98
CA ASN A 350 -7.10 12.08 15.48
C ASN A 350 -8.48 12.65 15.08
N ALA A 351 -9.28 11.89 14.33
CA ALA A 351 -10.62 12.33 13.92
C ALA A 351 -11.55 12.57 15.12
N LEU A 352 -11.57 11.64 16.09
CA LEU A 352 -12.35 11.78 17.31
C LEU A 352 -11.88 12.98 18.15
N ALA A 353 -10.56 13.15 18.31
CA ALA A 353 -10.00 14.28 19.05
C ALA A 353 -10.34 15.62 18.37
N ARG A 354 -10.34 15.70 17.03
CA ARG A 354 -10.79 16.90 16.31
C ARG A 354 -12.24 17.23 16.61
N ALA A 355 -13.13 16.24 16.54
CA ALA A 355 -14.54 16.41 16.88
C ALA A 355 -14.73 16.89 18.33
N PHE A 356 -13.97 16.31 19.27
CA PHE A 356 -13.99 16.70 20.68
C PHE A 356 -13.44 18.11 20.93
N ARG A 357 -12.29 18.47 20.34
CA ARG A 357 -11.65 19.78 20.53
C ARG A 357 -12.43 20.93 19.91
N SER A 358 -13.17 20.67 18.83
CA SER A 358 -14.04 21.65 18.18
C SER A 358 -15.38 21.86 18.92
N ALA A 359 -15.69 21.04 19.91
CA ALA A 359 -16.91 21.16 20.70
C ALA A 359 -16.85 22.32 21.69
N THR A 360 -18.02 22.77 22.17
CA THR A 360 -18.09 23.86 23.14
C THR A 360 -17.42 23.45 24.47
N ALA A 361 -17.07 24.43 25.31
CA ALA A 361 -16.56 24.12 26.65
C ALA A 361 -17.58 23.30 27.48
N GLU A 362 -18.88 23.57 27.30
CA GLU A 362 -19.96 22.86 27.97
C GLU A 362 -20.05 21.40 27.53
N GLU A 363 -19.97 21.14 26.22
CA GLU A 363 -19.97 19.77 25.67
C GLU A 363 -18.76 18.98 26.16
N ARG A 364 -17.56 19.59 26.11
CA ARG A 364 -16.34 18.95 26.63
C ARG A 364 -16.44 18.69 28.14
N MET A 365 -16.96 19.64 28.92
CA MET A 365 -17.21 19.45 30.35
C MET A 365 -18.20 18.32 30.63
N ALA A 366 -19.25 18.17 29.80
CA ALA A 366 -20.19 17.07 29.92
C ALA A 366 -19.50 15.71 29.71
N VAL A 367 -18.56 15.60 28.77
CA VAL A 367 -17.72 14.40 28.59
C VAL A 367 -16.89 14.11 29.84
N LEU A 368 -16.23 15.12 30.42
CA LEU A 368 -15.44 14.95 31.64
C LEU A 368 -16.30 14.46 32.81
N ARG A 369 -17.50 15.03 32.98
CA ARG A 369 -18.45 14.65 34.04
C ARG A 369 -19.06 13.27 33.84
N ALA A 370 -19.22 12.84 32.59
CA ALA A 370 -19.72 11.51 32.25
C ALA A 370 -18.66 10.42 32.44
N HIS A 371 -17.38 10.78 32.58
CA HIS A 371 -16.32 9.81 32.82
C HIS A 371 -16.50 9.17 34.21
N PRO A 372 -16.38 7.84 34.36
CA PRO A 372 -16.62 7.20 35.64
C PRO A 372 -15.46 7.52 36.57
N ASP A 373 -15.76 7.74 37.84
CA ASP A 373 -14.74 8.07 38.81
C ASP A 373 -13.83 6.85 39.10
N LEU A 374 -12.55 7.12 39.38
CA LEU A 374 -11.56 6.06 39.60
C LEU A 374 -11.93 5.19 40.81
N ALA A 375 -12.54 5.78 41.84
CA ALA A 375 -12.96 5.08 43.06
C ALA A 375 -14.24 4.24 42.86
N GLY A 376 -15.22 4.70 42.08
CA GLY A 376 -16.38 3.90 41.68
C GLY A 376 -15.99 2.71 40.80
N LYS A 377 -15.05 2.91 39.88
CA LYS A 377 -14.42 1.82 39.08
C LYS A 377 -13.77 0.74 39.96
N LEU A 378 -13.04 1.14 41.00
CA LEU A 378 -12.43 0.27 42.02
C LEU A 378 -13.44 -0.52 42.86
N SER A 379 -14.63 0.03 43.09
CA SER A 379 -15.72 -0.61 43.85
C SER A 379 -16.56 -1.58 43.01
N GLN A 380 -16.64 -1.33 41.70
CA GLN A 380 -17.43 -2.09 40.73
C GLN A 380 -16.63 -3.17 39.99
N ALA A 381 -15.34 -3.34 40.26
CA ALA A 381 -14.48 -4.36 39.64
C ALA A 381 -15.02 -5.82 39.77
N LYS A 382 -15.99 -6.08 40.66
CA LYS A 382 -16.73 -7.36 40.75
C LYS A 382 -17.94 -7.48 39.81
N ARG A 383 -18.31 -6.44 39.05
CA ARG A 383 -19.59 -6.34 38.30
C ARG A 383 -19.48 -5.71 36.90
N LEU A 384 -18.27 -5.38 36.41
CA LEU A 384 -18.06 -4.67 35.14
C LEU A 384 -17.78 -5.60 33.95
N THR A 385 -17.98 -5.09 32.74
CA THR A 385 -17.67 -5.76 31.47
C THR A 385 -16.17 -6.03 31.30
N ASP A 386 -15.81 -7.03 30.49
CA ASP A 386 -14.42 -7.52 30.32
C ASP A 386 -13.39 -6.42 29.98
N GLU A 387 -13.82 -5.35 29.31
CA GLU A 387 -12.95 -4.24 28.88
C GLU A 387 -12.53 -3.30 30.04
N SER A 388 -13.42 -3.02 30.99
CA SER A 388 -13.11 -2.13 32.12
C SER A 388 -12.25 -2.82 33.19
N THR A 389 -12.38 -4.15 33.30
CA THR A 389 -11.61 -5.00 34.21
C THR A 389 -10.14 -5.11 33.79
N SER A 390 -9.86 -5.17 32.48
CA SER A 390 -8.49 -5.27 31.97
C SER A 390 -7.67 -3.98 32.10
N GLU A 391 -8.30 -2.80 32.03
CA GLU A 391 -7.59 -1.51 32.13
C GLU A 391 -7.07 -1.22 33.55
N GLN A 392 -7.76 -1.69 34.58
CA GLN A 392 -7.42 -1.40 35.99
C GLN A 392 -6.43 -2.41 36.57
N ALA A 393 -6.51 -3.67 36.16
CA ALA A 393 -5.57 -4.72 36.56
C ALA A 393 -4.11 -4.38 36.16
N ALA A 394 -3.93 -3.74 35.00
CA ALA A 394 -2.61 -3.37 34.50
C ALA A 394 -1.87 -2.34 35.38
N ALA A 395 -2.59 -1.52 36.14
CA ALA A 395 -2.00 -0.53 37.06
C ALA A 395 -1.94 -1.00 38.53
N GLY A 396 -2.31 -2.27 38.81
CA GLY A 396 -2.34 -2.83 40.17
C GLY A 396 -3.40 -2.22 41.08
N LEU A 397 -4.44 -1.63 40.49
CA LEU A 397 -5.54 -0.97 41.22
C LEU A 397 -6.55 -1.99 41.78
N ASP A 398 -6.56 -3.22 41.26
CA ASP A 398 -7.34 -4.35 41.75
C ASP A 398 -6.85 -4.89 43.11
N ALA A 399 -5.60 -4.61 43.48
CA ALA A 399 -4.94 -5.08 44.70
C ALA A 399 -4.73 -3.99 45.79
N LEU A 400 -5.52 -2.90 45.77
CA LEU A 400 -5.42 -1.84 46.78
C LEU A 400 -5.79 -2.33 48.19
N THR A 401 -4.97 -1.98 49.18
CA THR A 401 -5.30 -2.11 50.60
C THR A 401 -6.46 -1.18 50.98
N ASP A 402 -7.14 -1.48 52.10
CA ASP A 402 -8.25 -0.65 52.58
C ASP A 402 -7.83 0.81 52.85
N SER A 403 -6.61 1.02 53.38
CA SER A 403 -6.05 2.34 53.62
C SER A 403 -5.85 3.12 52.33
N GLU A 404 -5.37 2.45 51.28
CA GLU A 404 -5.13 3.10 49.99
C GLU A 404 -6.44 3.40 49.28
N ARG A 405 -7.42 2.49 49.34
CA ARG A 405 -8.76 2.73 48.82
C ARG A 405 -9.39 3.96 49.47
N ALA A 406 -9.27 4.10 50.79
CA ALA A 406 -9.74 5.28 51.52
C ALA A 406 -9.00 6.57 51.10
N GLN A 407 -7.69 6.50 50.84
CA GLN A 407 -6.91 7.63 50.33
C GLN A 407 -7.36 8.04 48.93
N PHE A 408 -7.53 7.10 48.01
CA PHE A 408 -8.05 7.35 46.65
C PHE A 408 -9.46 7.96 46.69
N THR A 409 -10.36 7.46 47.55
CA THR A 409 -11.70 8.02 47.72
C THR A 409 -11.66 9.45 48.24
N THR A 410 -10.83 9.73 49.26
CA THR A 410 -10.67 11.08 49.81
C THR A 410 -10.15 12.06 48.75
N LEU A 411 -9.09 11.68 48.04
CA LEU A 411 -8.49 12.53 46.98
C LEU A 411 -9.45 12.78 45.83
N ASN A 412 -10.19 11.76 45.40
CA ASN A 412 -11.18 11.89 44.33
C ASN A 412 -12.37 12.79 44.73
N THR A 413 -12.80 12.70 45.99
CA THR A 413 -13.86 13.57 46.53
C THR A 413 -13.41 15.02 46.53
N ALA A 414 -12.23 15.31 47.12
CA ALA A 414 -11.66 16.65 47.16
C ALA A 414 -11.42 17.24 45.75
N TYR A 415 -10.95 16.39 44.82
CA TYR A 415 -10.75 16.78 43.43
C TYR A 415 -12.06 17.14 42.75
N THR A 416 -13.10 16.32 42.91
CA THR A 416 -14.40 16.54 42.27
C THR A 416 -15.09 17.79 42.82
N GLU A 417 -15.01 18.03 44.13
CA GLU A 417 -15.53 19.25 44.76
C GLU A 417 -14.83 20.51 44.24
N LYS A 418 -13.50 20.45 44.03
CA LYS A 418 -12.72 21.58 43.53
C LYS A 418 -12.93 21.83 42.04
N GLN A 419 -12.85 20.80 41.22
CA GLN A 419 -12.76 20.93 39.76
C GLN A 419 -14.10 20.73 39.04
N GLY A 420 -15.11 20.16 39.70
CA GLY A 420 -16.46 19.97 39.15
C GLY A 420 -16.63 18.79 38.18
N PHE A 421 -15.64 17.90 38.13
CA PHE A 421 -15.63 16.63 37.40
C PHE A 421 -14.66 15.63 38.09
N PRO A 422 -14.82 14.31 37.90
CA PRO A 422 -13.97 13.31 38.54
C PRO A 422 -12.51 13.35 38.05
N PHE A 423 -11.58 12.79 38.82
CA PHE A 423 -10.19 12.71 38.40
C PHE A 423 -10.02 11.71 37.25
N ILE A 424 -9.52 12.18 36.12
CA ILE A 424 -9.32 11.39 34.91
C ILE A 424 -7.83 11.26 34.61
N ILE A 425 -7.38 10.02 34.45
CA ILE A 425 -6.00 9.69 34.06
C ILE A 425 -5.99 8.42 33.20
N ALA A 426 -5.12 8.37 32.21
CA ALA A 426 -4.87 7.16 31.44
C ALA A 426 -4.14 6.12 32.30
N VAL A 427 -4.91 5.28 33.00
CA VAL A 427 -4.41 4.31 33.98
C VAL A 427 -3.37 3.36 33.39
N ARG A 428 -3.49 2.95 32.12
CA ARG A 428 -2.52 2.05 31.46
C ARG A 428 -1.11 2.63 31.30
N ASP A 429 -0.95 3.95 31.39
CA ASP A 429 0.35 4.62 31.29
C ASP A 429 1.01 4.84 32.65
N HIS A 430 0.34 4.47 33.75
CA HIS A 430 0.76 4.83 35.09
C HIS A 430 0.67 3.64 36.05
N ASP A 431 1.63 3.54 36.95
CA ASP A 431 1.48 2.75 38.16
C ASP A 431 0.72 3.54 39.24
N LYS A 432 0.35 2.82 40.31
CA LYS A 432 -0.36 3.39 41.46
C LYS A 432 0.35 4.58 42.13
N ALA A 433 1.68 4.53 42.28
CA ALA A 433 2.43 5.61 42.92
C ALA A 433 2.42 6.87 42.05
N GLN A 434 2.54 6.69 40.74
CA GLN A 434 2.43 7.76 39.75
C GLN A 434 1.02 8.36 39.73
N ILE A 435 -0.03 7.56 39.89
CA ILE A 435 -1.41 8.07 39.97
C ILE A 435 -1.60 8.93 41.23
N LEU A 436 -1.10 8.48 42.40
CA LEU A 436 -1.18 9.27 43.64
C LEU A 436 -0.41 10.59 43.54
N ALA A 437 0.81 10.55 42.99
CA ALA A 437 1.59 11.76 42.74
C ALA A 437 0.90 12.70 41.75
N ALA A 438 0.23 12.16 40.72
CA ALA A 438 -0.55 12.93 39.78
C ALA A 438 -1.76 13.59 40.44
N PHE A 439 -2.46 12.91 41.36
CA PHE A 439 -3.54 13.47 42.16
C PHE A 439 -3.08 14.68 42.97
N GLU A 440 -2.02 14.53 43.76
CA GLU A 440 -1.50 15.59 44.62
C GLU A 440 -1.09 16.82 43.81
N ARG A 441 -0.35 16.61 42.71
CA ARG A 441 0.08 17.68 41.81
C ARG A 441 -1.11 18.37 41.15
N ARG A 442 -2.06 17.62 40.60
CA ARG A 442 -3.19 18.15 39.82
C ARG A 442 -4.27 18.79 40.69
N LEU A 443 -4.39 18.36 41.94
CA LEU A 443 -5.27 19.04 42.91
C LEU A 443 -4.82 20.48 43.16
N ALA A 444 -3.54 20.82 42.96
CA ALA A 444 -3.04 22.19 43.08
C ALA A 444 -3.35 23.08 41.86
N ASN A 445 -3.72 22.52 40.71
CA ASN A 445 -3.99 23.27 39.49
C ASN A 445 -5.20 24.21 39.64
N ASP A 446 -5.19 25.30 38.88
CA ASP A 446 -6.38 26.12 38.63
C ASP A 446 -7.36 25.41 37.67
N PRO A 447 -8.64 25.81 37.64
CA PRO A 447 -9.66 25.13 36.84
C PRO A 447 -9.38 25.06 35.33
N ASP A 448 -8.77 26.09 34.73
CA ASP A 448 -8.53 26.13 33.28
C ASP A 448 -7.38 25.19 32.90
N THR A 449 -6.29 25.23 33.68
CA THR A 449 -5.17 24.29 33.53
C THR A 449 -5.64 22.85 33.69
N GLU A 450 -6.48 22.58 34.70
CA GLU A 450 -6.94 21.23 34.97
C GLU A 450 -7.96 20.73 33.95
N PHE A 451 -8.84 21.59 33.46
CA PHE A 451 -9.75 21.26 32.36
C PHE A 451 -8.97 20.82 31.11
N ALA A 452 -7.89 21.54 30.77
CA ALA A 452 -7.04 21.20 29.62
C ALA A 452 -6.28 19.88 29.82
N GLU A 453 -5.76 19.61 31.02
CA GLU A 453 -5.12 18.33 31.35
C GLU A 453 -6.13 17.18 31.30
N ALA A 454 -7.32 17.33 31.89
CA ALA A 454 -8.36 16.30 31.88
C ALA A 454 -8.81 15.96 30.45
N CYS A 455 -8.97 16.96 29.58
CA CYS A 455 -9.22 16.74 28.15
C CYS A 455 -8.11 15.91 27.49
N ARG A 456 -6.82 16.22 27.76
CA ARG A 456 -5.69 15.43 27.24
C ARG A 456 -5.73 13.98 27.74
N GLN A 457 -6.10 13.76 29.00
CA GLN A 457 -6.23 12.41 29.56
C GLN A 457 -7.36 11.61 28.90
N VAL A 458 -8.52 12.24 28.63
CA VAL A 458 -9.61 11.60 27.86
C VAL A 458 -9.16 11.20 26.47
N GLU A 459 -8.46 12.08 25.74
CA GLU A 459 -7.92 11.76 24.42
C GLU A 459 -6.90 10.60 24.46
N ARG A 460 -6.06 10.54 25.49
CA ARG A 460 -5.11 9.44 25.68
C ARG A 460 -5.84 8.12 25.98
N ILE A 461 -6.86 8.14 26.83
CA ILE A 461 -7.72 6.97 27.10
C ILE A 461 -8.40 6.49 25.81
N ALA A 462 -8.97 7.42 25.02
CA ALA A 462 -9.59 7.10 23.74
C ALA A 462 -8.60 6.42 22.78
N ARG A 463 -7.37 6.92 22.68
CA ARG A 463 -6.30 6.31 21.87
C ARG A 463 -5.99 4.87 22.31
N LEU A 464 -5.89 4.64 23.62
CA LEU A 464 -5.60 3.31 24.18
C LEU A 464 -6.75 2.32 23.97
N ARG A 465 -8.01 2.78 24.06
CA ARG A 465 -9.21 1.98 23.76
C ARG A 465 -9.22 1.53 22.31
N LEU A 466 -8.91 2.44 21.38
CA LEU A 466 -8.80 2.12 19.96
C LEU A 466 -7.71 1.09 19.65
N GLU A 467 -6.56 1.15 20.34
CA GLU A 467 -5.51 0.12 20.20
C GLU A 467 -5.97 -1.25 20.67
N SER A 468 -6.76 -1.30 21.74
CA SER A 468 -7.31 -2.56 22.26
C SER A 468 -8.33 -3.18 21.32
N LEU A 469 -9.13 -2.37 20.60
CA LEU A 469 -10.11 -2.86 19.64
C LEU A 469 -9.49 -3.53 18.41
N VAL A 470 -8.31 -3.07 17.97
CA VAL A 470 -7.63 -3.64 16.79
C VAL A 470 -6.82 -4.91 17.13
N ARG A 471 -6.53 -5.16 18.41
CA ARG A 471 -5.81 -6.36 18.88
C ARG A 471 -6.71 -7.56 19.18
N LYS A 472 -8.03 -7.36 19.19
CA LYS A 472 -9.04 -8.42 19.31
C LYS A 472 -9.42 -8.92 17.93
#